data_AF-A0A2S6IV05-F1
#
_entry.id   AF-A0A2S6IV05-F1
#
_cell.length_a   1.000
_cell.length_b   1.000
_cell.length_c   1.000
_cell.angle_alpha   90.00
_cell.angle_beta   90.00
_cell.angle_gamma   90.00
#
_symmetry.space_group_name_H-M   'P 1'
#
loop_
_entity.id
_entity.type
_entity.pdbx_description
1 polymer ?
#
loop_
_entity_poly.entity_id
_entity_poly.type
_entity_poly.pdbx_seq_one_letter_code
_entity_poly.pdbx_strand_id
1 'polypeptide(L)'
;MTTLDERPRAASLSERLVDRLSGLLAGRSSRRGFLSRTAVVGSAVAVAPWTYITRPVSAYAAVCGIDSTCTSGYTVFCATINGGVNRCPPGALVGGWWKSDGSGFCCGSARYYIDCHSYCSCGCDGRKLYCGEGCRDCSCGCGPKGQCDQRKVCCNEFRYGQCNQDVRCTGPVWCRVVTCTPPWRIPSWNCTTTSATDQRTNSHGAPALKDCTAIGSKHTSLGGPAGVLGEQTTPERPTPAEGGVFQHFDGGSIYWTARTGAHEVHGLIREAWERLGWEAGPLGFPTTDELRTPDGRGRYNHFDGSGGASVYWSPTTGAHAVWGEIRDAWERLGWEAGPLGYPTTDELSTPDGRGRYNHFDGSGGASVYWSPTTGAHAVWGEIRDAWERLGWEAGPLGYPTTDELPTVDGRGRYNDFDGSGGSSVYWSKETGAVPVSGPIRTAWLTRQGPAGPLGFPRSEARPDGPDRVRQDFQGGYAVLDTTVDRVTITVT
;
A
#
# COMPACT_ATOMS: atom_id res chain seq x y z
N MET A 1 1.57 30.21 59.66
CA MET A 1 0.84 29.75 60.85
C MET A 1 -0.62 30.19 60.70
N THR A 2 -1.43 29.38 60.02
CA THR A 2 -2.92 29.42 60.08
C THR A 2 -3.43 28.18 59.36
N THR A 3 -3.97 27.27 60.15
CA THR A 3 -4.65 26.03 59.77
C THR A 3 -6.05 26.37 59.26
N LEU A 4 -6.43 25.89 58.08
CA LEU A 4 -7.83 25.78 57.67
C LEU A 4 -8.23 24.30 57.63
N ASP A 5 -9.32 24.06 58.34
CA ASP A 5 -9.98 22.82 58.72
C ASP A 5 -10.71 22.19 57.52
N GLU A 6 -10.18 21.10 56.96
CA GLU A 6 -10.88 20.30 55.96
C GLU A 6 -11.80 19.28 56.65
N ARG A 7 -13.10 19.61 56.73
CA ARG A 7 -14.14 18.64 57.09
C ARG A 7 -14.39 17.68 55.91
N PRO A 8 -14.45 16.36 56.13
CA PRO A 8 -14.79 15.41 55.08
C PRO A 8 -16.24 15.60 54.61
N ARG A 9 -16.44 15.71 53.28
CA ARG A 9 -17.77 15.74 52.65
C ARG A 9 -18.52 14.45 53.00
N ALA A 10 -19.75 14.58 53.47
CA ALA A 10 -20.64 13.45 53.67
C ALA A 10 -20.95 12.79 52.32
N ALA A 11 -20.69 11.48 52.22
CA ALA A 11 -21.00 10.68 51.03
C ALA A 11 -22.47 10.87 50.62
N SER A 12 -22.68 11.06 49.32
CA SER A 12 -23.98 11.26 48.67
C SER A 12 -24.89 10.05 48.86
N LEU A 13 -26.21 10.25 48.82
CA LEU A 13 -27.20 9.17 48.91
C LEU A 13 -26.97 8.07 47.86
N SER A 14 -26.46 8.45 46.69
CA SER A 14 -26.03 7.57 45.59
C SER A 14 -24.87 6.66 45.99
N GLU A 15 -23.82 7.18 46.64
CA GLU A 15 -22.67 6.37 47.09
C GLU A 15 -23.08 5.36 48.16
N ARG A 16 -23.95 5.76 49.09
CA ARG A 16 -24.45 4.86 50.15
C ARG A 16 -25.37 3.76 49.60
N LEU A 17 -26.11 4.05 48.53
CA LEU A 17 -26.96 3.08 47.86
C LEU A 17 -26.12 2.04 47.09
N VAL A 18 -25.05 2.49 46.44
CA VAL A 18 -24.07 1.63 45.75
C VAL A 18 -23.32 0.73 46.74
N ASP A 19 -22.91 1.24 47.90
CA ASP A 19 -22.26 0.45 48.96
C ASP A 19 -23.20 -0.60 49.56
N ARG A 20 -24.47 -0.25 49.82
CA ARG A 20 -25.47 -1.21 50.33
C ARG A 20 -25.84 -2.28 49.29
N LEU A 21 -25.93 -1.92 48.01
CA LEU A 21 -26.17 -2.89 46.93
C LEU A 21 -24.97 -3.81 46.69
N SER A 22 -23.75 -3.28 46.82
CA SER A 22 -22.50 -4.04 46.72
C SER A 22 -22.37 -5.07 47.86
N GLY A 23 -22.75 -4.69 49.09
CA GLY A 23 -22.79 -5.60 50.25
C GLY A 23 -23.78 -6.75 50.11
N LEU A 24 -24.95 -6.52 49.50
CA LEU A 24 -25.98 -7.54 49.29
C LEU A 24 -25.61 -8.55 48.18
N LEU A 25 -24.80 -8.15 47.19
CA LEU A 25 -24.38 -8.98 46.06
C LEU A 25 -23.12 -9.81 46.36
N ALA A 26 -22.31 -9.39 47.34
CA ALA A 26 -21.10 -10.10 47.77
C ALA A 26 -21.40 -11.46 48.44
N GLY A 27 -22.59 -11.64 49.04
CA GLY A 27 -22.98 -12.89 49.71
C GLY A 27 -23.32 -14.06 48.78
N ARG A 28 -23.44 -13.83 47.46
CA ARG A 28 -23.92 -14.84 46.49
C ARG A 28 -23.05 -15.01 45.24
N SER A 29 -21.85 -14.42 45.20
CA SER A 29 -20.98 -14.53 44.02
C SER A 29 -19.51 -14.66 44.39
N SER A 30 -18.74 -15.39 43.57
CA SER A 30 -17.28 -15.48 43.74
C SER A 30 -16.63 -14.12 43.49
N ARG A 31 -15.51 -13.80 44.15
CA ARG A 31 -14.79 -12.50 44.00
C ARG A 31 -14.56 -12.09 42.54
N ARG A 32 -14.23 -13.07 41.68
CA ARG A 32 -14.02 -12.85 40.23
C ARG A 32 -15.34 -12.53 39.50
N GLY A 33 -16.43 -13.19 39.87
CA GLY A 33 -17.76 -12.94 39.33
C GLY A 33 -18.34 -11.59 39.80
N PHE A 34 -18.04 -11.17 41.03
CA PHE A 34 -18.38 -9.85 41.54
C PHE A 34 -17.66 -8.76 40.74
N LEU A 35 -16.32 -8.79 40.68
CA LEU A 35 -15.50 -7.78 39.99
C LEU A 35 -15.87 -7.63 38.50
N SER A 36 -16.15 -8.73 37.80
CA SER A 36 -16.56 -8.69 36.40
C SER A 36 -17.94 -8.03 36.22
N ARG A 37 -18.89 -8.30 37.13
CA ARG A 37 -20.23 -7.66 37.10
C ARG A 37 -20.14 -6.17 37.44
N THR A 38 -19.35 -5.77 38.43
CA THR A 38 -19.18 -4.35 38.79
C THR A 38 -18.48 -3.57 37.68
N ALA A 39 -17.47 -4.17 37.02
CA ALA A 39 -16.79 -3.55 35.88
C ALA A 39 -17.73 -3.32 34.69
N VAL A 40 -18.61 -4.28 34.38
CA VAL A 40 -19.60 -4.14 33.31
C VAL A 40 -20.65 -3.08 33.64
N VAL A 41 -21.12 -3.01 34.89
CA VAL A 41 -22.04 -1.94 35.34
C VAL A 41 -21.38 -0.57 35.28
N GLY A 42 -20.14 -0.43 35.74
CA GLY A 42 -19.38 0.82 35.66
C GLY A 42 -19.15 1.27 34.21
N SER A 43 -18.82 0.32 33.33
CA SER A 43 -18.67 0.57 31.88
C SER A 43 -19.99 0.97 31.23
N ALA A 44 -21.11 0.37 31.61
CA ALA A 44 -22.44 0.72 31.10
C ALA A 44 -22.82 2.17 31.42
N VAL A 45 -22.54 2.61 32.66
CA VAL A 45 -22.77 3.99 33.09
C VAL A 45 -21.84 4.97 32.36
N ALA A 46 -20.59 4.57 32.07
CA ALA A 46 -19.63 5.43 31.37
C ALA A 46 -19.92 5.56 29.87
N VAL A 47 -20.28 4.45 29.20
CA VAL A 47 -20.41 4.37 27.74
C VAL A 47 -21.81 4.75 27.25
N ALA A 48 -22.85 4.45 28.03
CA ALA A 48 -24.24 4.72 27.65
C ALA A 48 -25.12 5.13 28.84
N PRO A 49 -24.76 6.21 29.58
CA PRO A 49 -25.44 6.61 30.81
C PRO A 49 -26.94 6.79 30.61
N TRP A 50 -27.33 7.52 29.56
CA TRP A 50 -28.73 7.81 29.27
C TRP A 50 -29.52 6.55 28.88
N THR A 51 -28.96 5.66 28.06
CA THR A 51 -29.65 4.43 27.65
C THR A 51 -29.85 3.47 28.83
N TYR A 52 -28.84 3.37 29.70
CA TYR A 52 -28.90 2.52 30.89
C TYR A 52 -29.86 3.07 31.96
N ILE A 53 -30.04 4.39 32.03
CA ILE A 53 -30.98 5.06 32.95
C ILE A 53 -32.42 5.03 32.42
N THR A 54 -32.63 5.21 31.11
CA THR A 54 -33.96 5.44 30.52
C THR A 54 -34.63 4.20 29.95
N ARG A 55 -33.88 3.11 29.73
CA ARG A 55 -34.42 1.86 29.18
C ARG A 55 -34.09 0.68 30.09
N PRO A 56 -35.00 -0.30 30.27
CA PRO A 56 -34.72 -1.52 31.03
C PRO A 56 -33.83 -2.45 30.20
N VAL A 57 -32.52 -2.15 30.15
CA VAL A 57 -31.50 -2.97 29.49
C VAL A 57 -30.48 -3.46 30.52
N SER A 58 -29.92 -4.66 30.31
CA SER A 58 -28.86 -5.17 31.19
C SER A 58 -27.58 -4.33 31.02
N ALA A 59 -26.72 -4.27 32.04
CA ALA A 59 -25.42 -3.59 31.93
C ALA A 59 -24.58 -4.15 30.79
N TYR A 60 -24.66 -5.47 30.57
CA TYR A 60 -24.01 -6.12 29.44
C TYR A 60 -24.62 -5.66 28.10
N ALA A 61 -25.94 -5.53 27.99
CA ALA A 61 -26.58 -5.00 26.77
C ALA A 61 -26.30 -3.51 26.54
N ALA A 62 -26.09 -2.73 27.61
CA ALA A 62 -25.68 -1.33 27.49
C ALA A 62 -24.23 -1.19 26.99
N VAL A 63 -23.33 -2.11 27.35
CA VAL A 63 -21.93 -2.11 26.88
C VAL A 63 -21.77 -2.77 25.51
N CYS A 64 -22.41 -3.92 25.31
CA CYS A 64 -22.21 -4.80 24.14
C CYS A 64 -23.30 -4.66 23.07
N GLY A 65 -24.27 -3.77 23.28
CA GLY A 65 -25.45 -3.67 22.45
C GLY A 65 -26.51 -4.73 22.78
N ILE A 66 -27.72 -4.51 22.29
CA ILE A 66 -28.84 -5.41 22.47
C ILE A 66 -28.61 -6.74 21.74
N ASP A 67 -29.28 -7.79 22.24
CA ASP A 67 -29.35 -9.08 21.57
C ASP A 67 -27.98 -9.69 21.21
N SER A 68 -26.98 -9.43 22.06
CA SER A 68 -25.59 -9.89 21.93
C SER A 68 -25.35 -11.28 22.52
N THR A 69 -26.36 -11.89 23.15
CA THR A 69 -26.25 -13.20 23.82
C THR A 69 -26.66 -14.37 22.92
N CYS A 70 -26.28 -15.57 23.29
CA CYS A 70 -26.63 -16.80 22.56
C CYS A 70 -28.14 -17.10 22.56
N THR A 71 -28.84 -16.64 23.61
CA THR A 71 -30.28 -16.84 23.77
C THR A 71 -31.12 -15.82 22.99
N SER A 72 -30.51 -14.79 22.41
CA SER A 72 -31.20 -13.74 21.64
C SER A 72 -31.82 -14.24 20.33
N GLY A 73 -31.38 -15.41 19.86
CA GLY A 73 -31.83 -15.98 18.58
C GLY A 73 -31.07 -15.47 17.36
N TYR A 74 -30.27 -14.41 17.47
CA TYR A 74 -29.46 -13.93 16.34
C TYR A 74 -28.18 -14.74 16.13
N THR A 75 -27.67 -14.70 14.91
CA THR A 75 -26.39 -15.32 14.54
C THR A 75 -25.22 -14.37 14.80
N VAL A 76 -24.08 -14.93 15.20
CA VAL A 76 -22.78 -14.27 15.37
C VAL A 76 -22.31 -13.59 14.07
N PHE A 77 -21.49 -12.55 14.20
CA PHE A 77 -20.77 -11.98 13.06
C PHE A 77 -19.57 -12.84 12.67
N CYS A 78 -19.26 -12.91 11.38
CA CYS A 78 -18.13 -13.69 10.88
C CYS A 78 -16.80 -13.18 11.43
N ALA A 79 -16.64 -11.86 11.57
CA ALA A 79 -15.45 -11.26 12.19
C ALA A 79 -15.16 -11.79 13.60
N THR A 80 -16.18 -12.17 14.37
CA THR A 80 -16.03 -12.70 15.73
C THR A 80 -15.42 -14.10 15.74
N ILE A 81 -15.75 -14.93 14.74
CA ILE A 81 -15.32 -16.33 14.68
C ILE A 81 -14.16 -16.58 13.69
N ASN A 82 -13.91 -15.64 12.78
CA ASN A 82 -12.88 -15.73 11.73
C ASN A 82 -11.67 -14.83 12.04
N GLY A 83 -11.23 -14.78 13.31
CA GLY A 83 -10.02 -14.04 13.70
C GLY A 83 -10.03 -12.55 13.32
N GLY A 84 -11.20 -11.92 13.34
CA GLY A 84 -11.40 -10.52 12.96
C GLY A 84 -11.79 -10.30 11.50
N VAL A 85 -11.77 -11.32 10.64
CA VAL A 85 -12.09 -11.18 9.22
C VAL A 85 -13.61 -11.19 9.01
N ASN A 86 -14.16 -10.08 8.55
CA ASN A 86 -15.57 -9.93 8.17
C ASN A 86 -15.82 -10.48 6.76
N ARG A 87 -15.67 -11.79 6.61
CA ARG A 87 -15.86 -12.56 5.37
C ARG A 87 -16.52 -13.89 5.68
N CYS A 88 -17.31 -14.42 4.75
CA CYS A 88 -17.88 -15.76 4.91
C CYS A 88 -16.74 -16.80 5.07
N PRO A 89 -16.87 -17.78 5.98
CA PRO A 89 -15.89 -18.85 6.11
C PRO A 89 -15.68 -19.57 4.77
N PRO A 90 -14.47 -20.10 4.47
CA PRO A 90 -14.24 -20.89 3.28
C PRO A 90 -15.27 -22.02 3.13
N GLY A 91 -15.82 -22.18 1.93
CA GLY A 91 -16.88 -23.15 1.64
C GLY A 91 -18.30 -22.71 2.03
N ALA A 92 -18.46 -21.63 2.80
CA ALA A 92 -19.79 -21.10 3.09
C ALA A 92 -20.42 -20.43 1.86
N LEU A 93 -21.75 -20.51 1.78
CA LEU A 93 -22.56 -19.91 0.74
C LEU A 93 -23.29 -18.67 1.25
N VAL A 94 -23.30 -17.58 0.49
CA VAL A 94 -24.19 -16.45 0.77
C VAL A 94 -25.64 -16.84 0.42
N GLY A 95 -26.49 -17.03 1.43
CA GLY A 95 -27.85 -17.56 1.25
C GLY A 95 -28.97 -16.52 1.25
N GLY A 96 -28.70 -15.33 1.77
CA GLY A 96 -29.67 -14.24 1.88
C GLY A 96 -29.10 -13.03 2.61
N TRP A 97 -29.88 -11.95 2.63
CA TRP A 97 -29.48 -10.71 3.28
C TRP A 97 -30.67 -9.89 3.76
N TRP A 98 -30.46 -9.04 4.76
CA TRP A 98 -31.41 -7.97 5.06
C TRP A 98 -30.68 -6.66 5.31
N LYS A 99 -31.45 -5.58 5.16
CA LYS A 99 -31.00 -4.20 5.32
C LYS A 99 -31.40 -3.67 6.69
N SER A 100 -30.57 -2.79 7.23
CA SER A 100 -30.93 -1.86 8.28
C SER A 100 -30.52 -0.45 7.90
N ASP A 101 -31.47 0.47 7.94
CA ASP A 101 -31.30 1.91 7.83
C ASP A 101 -31.11 2.54 9.22
N GLY A 102 -30.51 3.73 9.26
CA GLY A 102 -30.31 4.46 10.52
C GLY A 102 -29.39 3.71 11.50
N SER A 103 -28.50 2.86 10.98
CA SER A 103 -27.41 2.29 11.76
C SER A 103 -26.33 3.38 11.96
N GLY A 104 -25.69 3.38 13.13
CA GLY A 104 -24.45 4.14 13.31
C GLY A 104 -23.27 3.56 12.52
N PHE A 105 -23.44 2.36 11.97
CA PHE A 105 -22.49 1.68 11.10
C PHE A 105 -22.64 2.19 9.65
N CYS A 106 -21.63 2.02 8.78
CA CYS A 106 -21.59 2.57 7.43
C CYS A 106 -21.70 4.10 7.38
N CYS A 107 -21.20 4.76 8.43
CA CYS A 107 -21.20 6.21 8.60
C CYS A 107 -22.60 6.84 8.40
N GLY A 108 -23.62 6.16 8.93
CA GLY A 108 -25.03 6.57 8.85
C GLY A 108 -25.78 6.08 7.61
N SER A 109 -25.09 5.42 6.68
CA SER A 109 -25.70 4.81 5.50
C SER A 109 -26.41 3.50 5.82
N ALA A 110 -27.12 2.96 4.83
CA ALA A 110 -27.70 1.63 4.94
C ALA A 110 -26.62 0.56 5.15
N ARG A 111 -26.87 -0.33 6.10
CA ARG A 111 -26.05 -1.52 6.39
C ARG A 111 -26.76 -2.77 5.91
N TYR A 112 -26.00 -3.70 5.35
CA TYR A 112 -26.50 -5.00 4.89
C TYR A 112 -25.87 -6.12 5.74
N TYR A 113 -26.71 -7.03 6.19
CA TYR A 113 -26.33 -8.23 6.93
C TYR A 113 -26.49 -9.42 6.00
N ILE A 114 -25.45 -10.22 5.88
CA ILE A 114 -25.33 -11.28 4.89
C ILE A 114 -25.24 -12.60 5.63
N ASP A 115 -26.18 -13.50 5.38
CA ASP A 115 -26.18 -14.83 5.99
C ASP A 115 -25.24 -15.76 5.22
N CYS A 116 -24.11 -16.12 5.85
CA CYS A 116 -23.18 -17.11 5.35
C CYS A 116 -23.64 -18.49 5.85
N HIS A 117 -24.26 -19.27 4.98
CA HIS A 117 -24.68 -20.64 5.25
C HIS A 117 -23.52 -21.61 5.14
N SER A 118 -23.46 -22.61 6.02
CA SER A 118 -22.51 -23.70 5.81
C SER A 118 -22.87 -24.54 4.59
N TYR A 119 -21.84 -25.18 4.03
CA TYR A 119 -22.02 -26.13 2.94
C TYR A 119 -22.64 -27.43 3.45
N CYS A 120 -23.35 -28.13 2.56
CA CYS A 120 -23.92 -29.44 2.81
C CYS A 120 -23.18 -30.50 1.99
N SER A 121 -22.25 -31.21 2.62
CA SER A 121 -21.37 -32.18 1.95
C SER A 121 -22.10 -33.41 1.41
N CYS A 122 -23.16 -33.85 2.08
CA CYS A 122 -23.95 -35.03 1.67
C CYS A 122 -25.27 -34.67 0.94
N GLY A 123 -25.54 -33.38 0.71
CA GLY A 123 -26.82 -32.89 0.22
C GLY A 123 -27.94 -32.93 1.27
N CYS A 124 -29.18 -32.83 0.80
CA CYS A 124 -30.39 -32.88 1.63
C CYS A 124 -31.22 -34.07 1.16
N ASP A 125 -31.91 -34.77 2.08
CA ASP A 125 -32.73 -35.97 1.81
C ASP A 125 -33.99 -35.71 0.94
N GLY A 126 -33.82 -35.11 -0.23
CA GLY A 126 -34.84 -34.88 -1.27
C GLY A 126 -35.99 -33.92 -0.93
N ARG A 127 -36.20 -33.55 0.33
CA ARG A 127 -37.35 -32.73 0.79
C ARG A 127 -37.02 -31.61 1.77
N LYS A 128 -35.80 -31.59 2.33
CA LYS A 128 -35.39 -30.59 3.32
C LYS A 128 -34.60 -29.47 2.64
N LEU A 129 -34.85 -28.24 3.06
CA LEU A 129 -34.05 -27.06 2.69
C LEU A 129 -32.67 -27.06 3.36
N TYR A 130 -32.53 -27.80 4.47
CA TYR A 130 -31.31 -27.89 5.27
C TYR A 130 -30.83 -29.33 5.47
N CYS A 131 -29.51 -29.51 5.41
CA CYS A 131 -28.89 -30.82 5.66
C CYS A 131 -28.81 -31.13 7.17
N GLY A 132 -28.72 -32.42 7.50
CA GLY A 132 -28.58 -32.87 8.87
C GLY A 132 -27.21 -32.54 9.48
N GLU A 133 -27.09 -32.68 10.82
CA GLU A 133 -25.87 -32.31 11.55
C GLU A 133 -24.60 -33.03 11.05
N GLY A 134 -24.72 -34.28 10.60
CA GLY A 134 -23.59 -35.05 10.07
C GLY A 134 -23.11 -34.62 8.68
N CYS A 135 -23.76 -33.65 8.04
CA CYS A 135 -23.50 -33.22 6.67
C CYS A 135 -23.11 -31.75 6.54
N ARG A 136 -23.02 -31.02 7.66
CA ARG A 136 -22.62 -29.60 7.69
C ARG A 136 -21.21 -29.45 8.23
N ASP A 137 -20.47 -28.47 7.71
CA ASP A 137 -19.08 -28.22 8.11
C ASP A 137 -18.93 -27.36 9.39
N CYS A 138 -20.00 -27.27 10.18
CA CYS A 138 -20.01 -26.49 11.41
C CYS A 138 -20.95 -27.09 12.46
N SER A 139 -20.75 -26.70 13.72
CA SER A 139 -21.54 -27.18 14.86
C SER A 139 -22.28 -26.04 15.53
N CYS A 140 -23.54 -26.28 15.90
CA CYS A 140 -24.32 -25.30 16.64
C CYS A 140 -23.67 -25.00 18.00
N GLY A 141 -23.46 -23.71 18.27
CA GLY A 141 -22.85 -23.23 19.50
C GLY A 141 -23.12 -21.75 19.74
N CYS A 142 -22.35 -21.19 20.66
CA CYS A 142 -22.41 -19.76 21.02
C CYS A 142 -21.09 -19.09 20.71
N GLY A 143 -21.14 -17.79 20.39
CA GLY A 143 -19.95 -16.97 20.25
C GLY A 143 -19.11 -16.94 21.53
N PRO A 144 -17.84 -16.49 21.45
CA PRO A 144 -16.89 -16.58 22.55
C PRO A 144 -17.37 -15.88 23.82
N LYS A 145 -17.37 -16.61 24.95
CA LYS A 145 -17.72 -16.04 26.26
C LYS A 145 -16.81 -14.86 26.59
N GLY A 146 -17.39 -13.79 27.13
CA GLY A 146 -16.64 -12.60 27.54
C GLY A 146 -16.41 -11.58 26.42
N GLN A 147 -16.77 -11.88 25.17
CA GLN A 147 -16.84 -10.89 24.10
C GLN A 147 -18.26 -10.31 23.99
N CYS A 148 -18.43 -9.20 23.26
CA CYS A 148 -19.73 -8.55 23.04
C CYS A 148 -20.57 -9.19 21.91
N ASP A 149 -20.13 -10.31 21.33
CA ASP A 149 -20.88 -11.07 20.34
C ASP A 149 -20.91 -12.56 20.70
N GLN A 150 -21.78 -12.91 21.64
CA GLN A 150 -22.02 -14.28 22.12
C GLN A 150 -23.21 -14.95 21.41
N ARG A 151 -23.66 -14.38 20.29
CA ARG A 151 -24.77 -14.86 19.48
C ARG A 151 -24.53 -16.29 18.95
N LYS A 152 -25.56 -16.90 18.38
CA LYS A 152 -25.50 -18.28 17.91
C LYS A 152 -24.51 -18.44 16.76
N VAL A 153 -23.74 -19.52 16.77
CA VAL A 153 -22.85 -19.95 15.68
C VAL A 153 -23.48 -21.18 15.06
N CYS A 154 -23.75 -21.20 13.74
CA CYS A 154 -24.20 -22.42 13.04
C CYS A 154 -25.46 -23.09 13.62
N CYS A 155 -26.43 -22.32 14.13
CA CYS A 155 -27.64 -22.88 14.75
C CYS A 155 -28.94 -22.49 14.05
N ASN A 156 -28.94 -21.39 13.29
CA ASN A 156 -30.17 -20.83 12.75
C ASN A 156 -30.42 -21.39 11.35
N GLU A 157 -31.53 -22.11 11.18
CA GLU A 157 -31.93 -22.75 9.94
C GLU A 157 -33.11 -21.99 9.32
N PHE A 158 -32.79 -20.88 8.66
CA PHE A 158 -33.75 -20.12 7.85
C PHE A 158 -33.00 -19.56 6.64
N ARG A 159 -33.71 -19.25 5.56
CA ARG A 159 -33.11 -18.66 4.36
C ARG A 159 -34.10 -17.71 3.72
N TYR A 160 -33.69 -16.45 3.51
CA TYR A 160 -34.50 -15.44 2.86
C TYR A 160 -34.65 -15.66 1.35
N GLY A 161 -33.75 -16.45 0.75
CA GLY A 161 -33.84 -16.86 -0.64
C GLY A 161 -33.55 -15.72 -1.62
N GLN A 162 -32.66 -14.78 -1.28
CA GLN A 162 -32.30 -13.67 -2.17
C GLN A 162 -31.00 -13.89 -2.92
N CYS A 163 -30.15 -14.81 -2.47
CA CYS A 163 -28.84 -15.08 -3.08
C CYS A 163 -28.66 -16.57 -3.35
N ASN A 164 -27.92 -16.90 -4.41
CA ASN A 164 -27.61 -18.27 -4.84
C ASN A 164 -28.85 -19.17 -4.90
N GLN A 165 -29.96 -18.63 -5.45
CA GLN A 165 -31.28 -19.27 -5.44
C GLN A 165 -31.32 -20.63 -6.15
N ASP A 166 -30.33 -20.90 -6.99
CA ASP A 166 -30.09 -22.17 -7.66
C ASP A 166 -29.69 -23.29 -6.69
N VAL A 167 -29.01 -22.96 -5.58
CA VAL A 167 -28.63 -23.93 -4.55
C VAL A 167 -29.86 -24.29 -3.73
N ARG A 168 -30.36 -25.53 -3.83
CA ARG A 168 -31.58 -25.95 -3.11
C ARG A 168 -31.34 -26.35 -1.65
N CYS A 169 -30.13 -26.76 -1.32
CA CYS A 169 -29.77 -27.36 -0.04
C CYS A 169 -28.61 -26.60 0.59
N THR A 170 -28.79 -26.10 1.81
CA THR A 170 -27.77 -25.32 2.53
C THR A 170 -27.73 -25.74 3.99
N GLY A 171 -26.60 -25.57 4.68
CA GLY A 171 -26.56 -25.77 6.11
C GLY A 171 -27.20 -24.60 6.87
N PRO A 172 -27.17 -24.61 8.21
CA PRO A 172 -27.54 -23.45 9.02
C PRO A 172 -26.66 -22.24 8.71
N VAL A 173 -27.14 -21.04 9.10
CA VAL A 173 -26.34 -19.82 9.05
C VAL A 173 -25.15 -19.98 10.00
N TRP A 174 -23.95 -20.08 9.43
CA TRP A 174 -22.70 -20.23 10.14
C TRP A 174 -22.38 -18.95 10.91
N CYS A 175 -22.37 -17.82 10.20
CA CYS A 175 -22.15 -16.48 10.73
C CYS A 175 -22.68 -15.44 9.76
N ARG A 176 -22.56 -14.16 10.13
CA ARG A 176 -23.00 -13.03 9.30
C ARG A 176 -21.88 -12.09 8.92
N VAL A 177 -21.77 -11.79 7.64
CA VAL A 177 -20.97 -10.67 7.15
C VAL A 177 -21.80 -9.40 7.21
N VAL A 178 -21.12 -8.27 7.41
CA VAL A 178 -21.72 -6.95 7.42
C VAL A 178 -21.07 -6.11 6.33
N THR A 179 -21.83 -5.39 5.53
CA THR A 179 -21.24 -4.52 4.51
C THR A 179 -22.09 -3.27 4.29
N CYS A 180 -21.41 -2.20 3.85
CA CYS A 180 -22.03 -0.96 3.39
C CYS A 180 -22.35 -1.00 1.89
N THR A 181 -21.86 -2.05 1.20
CA THR A 181 -22.10 -2.27 -0.22
C THR A 181 -23.36 -3.10 -0.41
N PRO A 182 -24.30 -2.67 -1.28
CA PRO A 182 -25.48 -3.46 -1.60
C PRO A 182 -25.11 -4.87 -2.11
N PRO A 183 -25.68 -5.96 -1.57
CA PRO A 183 -25.25 -7.34 -1.88
C PRO A 183 -25.35 -7.72 -3.35
N TRP A 184 -26.36 -7.19 -4.07
CA TRP A 184 -26.55 -7.43 -5.50
C TRP A 184 -25.53 -6.72 -6.39
N ARG A 185 -24.68 -5.84 -5.84
CA ARG A 185 -23.56 -5.24 -6.57
C ARG A 185 -22.29 -6.09 -6.48
N ILE A 186 -22.26 -7.10 -5.61
CA ILE A 186 -21.10 -7.98 -5.41
C ILE A 186 -21.32 -9.22 -6.27
N PRO A 187 -20.67 -9.35 -7.44
CA PRO A 187 -21.03 -10.38 -8.42
C PRO A 187 -20.82 -11.81 -7.88
N SER A 188 -19.80 -11.99 -7.05
CA SER A 188 -19.48 -13.29 -6.42
C SER A 188 -20.57 -13.80 -5.47
N TRP A 189 -21.48 -12.94 -5.02
CA TRP A 189 -22.54 -13.33 -4.08
C TRP A 189 -23.85 -13.75 -4.75
N ASN A 190 -24.01 -13.47 -6.05
CA ASN A 190 -25.18 -13.86 -6.85
C ASN A 190 -26.52 -13.52 -6.14
N CYS A 191 -26.68 -12.26 -5.76
CA CYS A 191 -27.83 -11.76 -5.01
C CYS A 191 -28.81 -10.96 -5.90
N THR A 192 -30.09 -11.14 -5.64
CA THR A 192 -31.19 -10.34 -6.20
C THR A 192 -31.36 -9.01 -5.45
N THR A 193 -32.14 -8.10 -6.03
CA THR A 193 -32.48 -6.80 -5.45
C THR A 193 -33.66 -6.86 -4.47
N THR A 194 -34.26 -8.03 -4.26
CA THR A 194 -35.38 -8.22 -3.33
C THR A 194 -34.92 -7.90 -1.92
N SER A 195 -35.43 -6.82 -1.33
CA SER A 195 -34.97 -6.34 -0.03
C SER A 195 -35.81 -6.90 1.12
N ALA A 196 -35.14 -7.58 2.05
CA ALA A 196 -35.63 -7.78 3.41
C ALA A 196 -35.07 -6.65 4.30
N THR A 197 -35.82 -6.20 5.31
CA THR A 197 -35.41 -5.12 6.20
C THR A 197 -35.72 -5.47 7.66
N ASP A 198 -34.78 -5.24 8.58
CA ASP A 198 -35.01 -5.34 10.03
C ASP A 198 -34.26 -4.22 10.77
N GLN A 199 -34.99 -3.16 11.10
CA GLN A 199 -34.42 -1.99 11.77
C GLN A 199 -34.08 -2.22 13.24
N ARG A 200 -34.54 -3.32 13.85
CA ARG A 200 -34.16 -3.67 15.23
C ARG A 200 -32.69 -4.04 15.32
N THR A 201 -32.09 -4.47 14.19
CA THR A 201 -30.69 -4.88 14.12
C THR A 201 -29.70 -3.73 13.97
N ASN A 202 -30.17 -2.48 13.85
CA ASN A 202 -29.34 -1.29 13.54
C ASN A 202 -28.16 -1.05 14.49
N SER A 203 -28.25 -1.56 15.72
CA SER A 203 -27.25 -1.42 16.79
C SER A 203 -26.44 -2.70 17.03
N HIS A 204 -26.67 -3.77 16.26
CA HIS A 204 -25.91 -5.00 16.39
C HIS A 204 -24.45 -4.78 15.97
N GLY A 205 -23.50 -5.05 16.87
CA GLY A 205 -22.08 -4.96 16.58
C GLY A 205 -21.30 -6.14 17.16
N ALA A 206 -19.99 -6.13 16.88
CA ALA A 206 -18.98 -6.96 17.51
C ALA A 206 -17.70 -6.13 17.68
N PRO A 207 -16.84 -6.41 18.68
CA PRO A 207 -15.57 -5.71 18.85
C PRO A 207 -14.66 -5.78 17.61
N ALA A 208 -14.76 -6.88 16.85
CA ALA A 208 -13.99 -7.10 15.64
C ALA A 208 -14.53 -6.34 14.41
N LEU A 209 -15.77 -5.85 14.46
CA LEU A 209 -16.35 -5.05 13.39
C LEU A 209 -15.96 -3.59 13.61
N LYS A 210 -14.85 -3.19 13.00
CA LYS A 210 -14.47 -1.80 12.90
C LYS A 210 -15.22 -1.16 11.74
N ASP A 211 -15.70 0.05 11.94
CA ASP A 211 -16.44 0.81 10.94
C ASP A 211 -16.05 2.27 10.98
N CYS A 212 -16.17 2.95 9.83
CA CYS A 212 -15.73 4.32 9.62
C CYS A 212 -14.27 4.60 10.04
N THR A 213 -13.44 3.56 10.07
CA THR A 213 -11.99 3.72 10.09
C THR A 213 -11.56 4.38 8.78
N ALA A 214 -10.36 4.97 8.74
CA ALA A 214 -9.84 5.54 7.51
C ALA A 214 -9.73 4.47 6.40
N ILE A 215 -9.32 3.25 6.75
CA ILE A 215 -9.24 2.11 5.84
C ILE A 215 -10.62 1.67 5.36
N GLY A 216 -11.58 1.45 6.27
CA GLY A 216 -12.93 1.03 5.90
C GLY A 216 -13.68 2.06 5.06
N SER A 217 -13.49 3.35 5.36
CA SER A 217 -14.04 4.46 4.55
C SER A 217 -13.43 4.49 3.15
N LYS A 218 -12.11 4.25 3.05
CA LYS A 218 -11.41 4.15 1.77
C LYS A 218 -11.83 2.94 0.96
N HIS A 219 -11.95 1.76 1.58
CA HIS A 219 -12.44 0.56 0.90
C HIS A 219 -13.85 0.79 0.35
N THR A 220 -14.73 1.42 1.14
CA THR A 220 -16.08 1.77 0.72
C THR A 220 -16.10 2.74 -0.46
N SER A 221 -15.23 3.76 -0.47
CA SER A 221 -15.14 4.71 -1.60
C SER A 221 -14.62 4.07 -2.88
N LEU A 222 -13.84 2.98 -2.77
CA LEU A 222 -13.37 2.16 -3.88
C LEU A 222 -14.38 1.09 -4.34
N GLY A 223 -15.61 1.12 -3.82
CA GLY A 223 -16.69 0.18 -4.17
C GLY A 223 -16.84 -1.00 -3.20
N GLY A 224 -16.11 -1.00 -2.09
CA GLY A 224 -16.16 -2.04 -1.06
C GLY A 224 -15.84 -3.43 -1.63
N PRO A 225 -16.51 -4.49 -1.16
CA PRO A 225 -16.34 -5.84 -1.69
C PRO A 225 -16.67 -6.01 -3.19
N ALA A 226 -17.41 -5.07 -3.79
CA ALA A 226 -17.69 -5.07 -5.22
C ALA A 226 -16.61 -4.36 -6.06
N GLY A 227 -15.70 -3.65 -5.39
CA GLY A 227 -14.63 -2.87 -6.00
C GLY A 227 -13.42 -3.71 -6.39
N VAL A 228 -12.40 -3.03 -6.91
CA VAL A 228 -11.14 -3.64 -7.39
C VAL A 228 -10.41 -4.45 -6.31
N LEU A 229 -10.52 -4.04 -5.05
CA LEU A 229 -9.85 -4.71 -3.93
C LEU A 229 -10.58 -5.98 -3.48
N GLY A 230 -11.88 -6.12 -3.74
CA GLY A 230 -12.67 -7.28 -3.32
C GLY A 230 -12.88 -7.38 -1.80
N GLU A 231 -13.06 -8.60 -1.30
CA GLU A 231 -13.33 -8.86 0.11
C GLU A 231 -12.05 -8.80 0.96
N GLN A 232 -12.20 -8.46 2.24
CA GLN A 232 -11.06 -8.45 3.17
C GLN A 232 -10.54 -9.86 3.45
N THR A 233 -9.21 -10.00 3.53
CA THR A 233 -8.52 -11.25 3.88
C THR A 233 -7.90 -11.17 5.28
N THR A 234 -7.73 -9.96 5.82
CA THR A 234 -7.33 -9.72 7.21
C THR A 234 -8.32 -8.78 7.91
N PRO A 235 -8.38 -8.76 9.26
CA PRO A 235 -8.82 -7.57 9.97
C PRO A 235 -7.82 -6.43 9.75
N GLU A 236 -8.22 -5.22 10.13
CA GLU A 236 -7.28 -4.12 10.31
C GLU A 236 -6.34 -4.35 11.49
N ARG A 237 -5.04 -4.28 11.24
CA ARG A 237 -3.98 -4.51 12.23
C ARG A 237 -2.93 -3.39 12.16
N PRO A 238 -2.23 -3.11 13.27
CA PRO A 238 -1.06 -2.23 13.23
C PRO A 238 -0.01 -2.77 12.26
N THR A 239 0.69 -1.90 11.56
CA THR A 239 1.85 -2.26 10.74
C THR A 239 3.05 -2.60 11.64
N PRO A 240 3.99 -3.45 11.17
CA PRO A 240 5.32 -3.57 11.74
C PRO A 240 6.07 -2.24 11.89
N ALA A 241 5.98 -1.34 10.90
CA ALA A 241 6.48 0.02 11.04
C ALA A 241 5.58 0.84 11.98
N GLU A 242 6.17 1.74 12.77
CA GLU A 242 5.43 2.49 13.78
C GLU A 242 4.37 3.44 13.18
N GLY A 243 3.24 3.58 13.88
CA GLY A 243 2.23 4.59 13.58
C GLY A 243 1.29 4.29 12.41
N GLY A 244 1.42 3.11 11.78
CA GLY A 244 0.55 2.69 10.68
C GLY A 244 -0.47 1.61 11.06
N VAL A 245 -1.52 1.52 10.25
CA VAL A 245 -2.52 0.46 10.26
C VAL A 245 -2.71 -0.01 8.82
N PHE A 246 -2.94 -1.31 8.63
CA PHE A 246 -3.19 -1.86 7.31
C PHE A 246 -4.30 -2.90 7.33
N GLN A 247 -4.85 -3.17 6.14
CA GLN A 247 -5.74 -4.29 5.87
C GLN A 247 -5.47 -4.84 4.48
N HIS A 248 -5.43 -6.18 4.37
CA HIS A 248 -5.37 -6.86 3.08
C HIS A 248 -6.76 -7.25 2.61
N PHE A 249 -6.90 -7.25 1.29
CA PHE A 249 -8.08 -7.65 0.53
C PHE A 249 -7.65 -8.64 -0.57
N ASP A 250 -8.63 -9.20 -1.28
CA ASP A 250 -8.37 -10.16 -2.37
C ASP A 250 -7.45 -9.59 -3.45
N GLY A 251 -7.68 -8.34 -3.86
CA GLY A 251 -6.97 -7.68 -4.96
C GLY A 251 -5.83 -6.77 -4.54
N GLY A 252 -5.70 -6.43 -3.26
CA GLY A 252 -4.71 -5.44 -2.83
C GLY A 252 -4.68 -5.17 -1.34
N SER A 253 -4.05 -4.07 -0.95
CA SER A 253 -3.92 -3.64 0.44
C SER A 253 -4.31 -2.18 0.57
N ILE A 254 -4.87 -1.80 1.73
CA ILE A 254 -4.98 -0.39 2.11
C ILE A 254 -4.13 -0.17 3.35
N TYR A 255 -3.30 0.87 3.30
CA TYR A 255 -2.47 1.33 4.41
C TYR A 255 -2.89 2.72 4.83
N TRP A 256 -2.82 2.99 6.12
CA TRP A 256 -3.13 4.29 6.70
C TRP A 256 -2.07 4.71 7.71
N THR A 257 -1.66 5.97 7.64
CA THR A 257 -0.98 6.68 8.72
C THR A 257 -1.63 8.05 8.93
N ALA A 258 -1.38 8.68 10.08
CA ALA A 258 -1.84 10.06 10.31
C ALA A 258 -1.22 11.08 9.32
N ARG A 259 -0.05 10.76 8.76
CA ARG A 259 0.70 11.64 7.83
C ARG A 259 0.20 11.50 6.39
N THR A 260 0.01 10.27 5.92
CA THR A 260 -0.33 10.00 4.52
C THR A 260 -1.82 9.89 4.27
N GLY A 261 -2.62 9.52 5.28
CA GLY A 261 -4.00 9.12 5.05
C GLY A 261 -4.09 7.69 4.52
N ALA A 262 -5.28 7.30 4.07
CA ALA A 262 -5.56 5.92 3.65
C ALA A 262 -5.42 5.77 2.14
N HIS A 263 -4.47 4.92 1.74
CA HIS A 263 -4.11 4.69 0.35
C HIS A 263 -4.06 3.21 0.02
N GLU A 264 -4.55 2.90 -1.17
CA GLU A 264 -4.56 1.54 -1.68
C GLU A 264 -3.34 1.27 -2.58
N VAL A 265 -2.83 0.05 -2.51
CA VAL A 265 -1.81 -0.48 -3.42
C VAL A 265 -2.27 -1.85 -3.87
N HIS A 266 -2.33 -2.11 -5.18
CA HIS A 266 -2.80 -3.38 -5.73
C HIS A 266 -1.92 -3.90 -6.87
N GLY A 267 -2.27 -5.09 -7.38
CA GLY A 267 -1.65 -5.71 -8.54
C GLY A 267 -0.12 -5.82 -8.46
N LEU A 268 0.54 -5.60 -9.60
CA LEU A 268 1.99 -5.74 -9.74
C LEU A 268 2.78 -4.66 -8.98
N ILE A 269 2.18 -3.48 -8.74
CA ILE A 269 2.82 -2.44 -7.93
C ILE A 269 2.91 -2.89 -6.47
N ARG A 270 1.83 -3.48 -5.93
CA ARG A 270 1.84 -4.07 -4.59
C ARG A 270 2.89 -5.18 -4.47
N GLU A 271 3.00 -6.05 -5.47
CA GLU A 271 4.01 -7.11 -5.48
C GLU A 271 5.45 -6.56 -5.50
N ALA A 272 5.71 -5.49 -6.25
CA ALA A 272 7.01 -4.83 -6.23
C ALA A 272 7.34 -4.22 -4.87
N TRP A 273 6.36 -3.54 -4.26
CA TRP A 273 6.51 -2.98 -2.91
C TRP A 273 6.71 -4.07 -1.84
N GLU A 274 6.02 -5.21 -1.96
CA GLU A 274 6.21 -6.39 -1.12
C GLU A 274 7.65 -6.93 -1.18
N ARG A 275 8.21 -7.09 -2.39
CA ARG A 275 9.60 -7.54 -2.58
C ARG A 275 10.62 -6.61 -1.90
N LEU A 276 10.27 -5.33 -1.77
CA LEU A 276 11.12 -4.31 -1.13
C LEU A 276 10.86 -4.16 0.37
N GLY A 277 10.06 -5.04 0.98
CA GLY A 277 9.84 -5.05 2.43
C GLY A 277 8.69 -4.16 2.90
N TRP A 278 7.75 -3.84 2.02
CA TRP A 278 6.54 -3.07 2.34
C TRP A 278 6.86 -1.70 2.98
N GLU A 279 6.06 -1.27 3.95
CA GLU A 279 6.21 -0.01 4.67
C GLU A 279 7.44 0.04 5.58
N ALA A 280 8.01 -1.12 5.91
CA ALA A 280 9.27 -1.21 6.66
C ALA A 280 10.51 -1.10 5.74
N GLY A 281 10.29 -1.18 4.43
CA GLY A 281 11.29 -1.03 3.39
C GLY A 281 11.66 0.42 3.07
N PRO A 282 12.53 0.64 2.06
CA PRO A 282 13.01 1.97 1.70
C PRO A 282 11.89 2.89 1.18
N LEU A 283 10.80 2.32 0.65
CA LEU A 283 9.73 3.11 0.05
C LEU A 283 8.78 3.72 1.09
N GLY A 284 8.69 3.18 2.31
CA GLY A 284 7.76 3.68 3.33
C GLY A 284 6.29 3.46 2.98
N PHE A 285 5.40 4.32 3.47
CA PHE A 285 3.96 4.20 3.29
C PHE A 285 3.48 4.87 1.98
N PRO A 286 2.41 4.34 1.37
CA PRO A 286 1.83 4.97 0.18
C PRO A 286 1.22 6.35 0.48
N THR A 287 1.41 7.28 -0.45
CA THR A 287 0.86 8.66 -0.44
C THR A 287 -0.18 8.89 -1.53
N THR A 288 -0.36 7.93 -2.41
CA THR A 288 -1.40 7.92 -3.44
C THR A 288 -2.02 6.53 -3.53
N ASP A 289 -3.24 6.49 -4.06
CA ASP A 289 -3.77 5.23 -4.64
C ASP A 289 -2.99 4.87 -5.91
N GLU A 290 -3.32 3.73 -6.54
CA GLU A 290 -2.81 3.42 -7.86
C GLU A 290 -3.44 4.37 -8.88
N LEU A 291 -2.62 5.22 -9.49
CA LEU A 291 -3.03 6.23 -10.46
C LEU A 291 -2.58 5.84 -11.87
N ARG A 292 -3.29 6.35 -12.88
CA ARG A 292 -2.87 6.24 -14.28
C ARG A 292 -1.84 7.31 -14.59
N THR A 293 -0.78 6.93 -15.29
CA THR A 293 0.23 7.87 -15.81
C THR A 293 -0.38 8.82 -16.84
N PRO A 294 0.05 10.09 -16.89
CA PRO A 294 -0.38 11.07 -17.89
C PRO A 294 -0.33 10.61 -19.35
N ASP A 295 0.65 9.81 -19.74
CA ASP A 295 0.77 9.23 -21.10
C ASP A 295 -0.30 8.15 -21.42
N GLY A 296 -1.06 7.74 -20.41
CA GLY A 296 -2.09 6.74 -20.48
C GLY A 296 -1.61 5.29 -20.61
N ARG A 297 -0.32 4.99 -20.52
CA ARG A 297 0.24 3.64 -20.75
C ARG A 297 0.43 2.84 -19.48
N GLY A 298 0.83 3.49 -18.40
CA GLY A 298 1.23 2.86 -17.15
C GLY A 298 0.34 3.20 -15.96
N ARG A 299 0.78 2.72 -14.80
CA ARG A 299 0.20 2.96 -13.48
C ARG A 299 1.30 3.26 -12.48
N TYR A 300 0.98 3.97 -11.41
CA TYR A 300 1.96 4.24 -10.36
C TYR A 300 1.32 4.45 -8.98
N ASN A 301 2.12 4.21 -7.95
CA ASN A 301 1.90 4.73 -6.60
C ASN A 301 3.12 5.56 -6.19
N HIS A 302 2.88 6.66 -5.47
CA HIS A 302 3.91 7.35 -4.71
C HIS A 302 3.94 6.89 -3.26
N PHE A 303 5.12 6.99 -2.65
CA PHE A 303 5.37 6.59 -1.28
C PHE A 303 6.24 7.61 -0.55
N ASP A 304 6.25 7.54 0.78
CA ASP A 304 6.80 8.56 1.66
C ASP A 304 8.17 8.23 2.27
N GLY A 305 8.86 7.25 1.70
CA GLY A 305 10.23 6.86 2.03
C GLY A 305 11.20 8.04 1.96
N SER A 306 12.38 7.89 2.57
CA SER A 306 13.36 8.97 2.67
C SER A 306 13.78 9.47 1.29
N GLY A 307 13.55 10.76 1.01
CA GLY A 307 13.82 11.37 -0.29
C GLY A 307 12.73 11.14 -1.34
N GLY A 308 11.57 10.61 -0.95
CA GLY A 308 10.48 10.29 -1.86
C GLY A 308 10.70 8.96 -2.59
N ALA A 309 9.61 8.24 -2.83
CA ALA A 309 9.65 6.94 -3.48
C ALA A 309 8.47 6.79 -4.44
N SER A 310 8.64 5.99 -5.48
CA SER A 310 7.58 5.69 -6.44
C SER A 310 7.77 4.30 -7.03
N VAL A 311 6.67 3.61 -7.26
CA VAL A 311 6.65 2.38 -8.06
C VAL A 311 5.82 2.66 -9.30
N TYR A 312 6.42 2.46 -10.47
CA TYR A 312 5.75 2.61 -11.76
C TYR A 312 5.64 1.26 -12.43
N TRP A 313 4.50 1.03 -13.07
CA TRP A 313 4.23 -0.14 -13.89
C TRP A 313 3.88 0.26 -15.31
N SER A 314 4.38 -0.50 -16.29
CA SER A 314 3.89 -0.48 -17.66
C SER A 314 3.73 -1.91 -18.21
N PRO A 315 2.93 -2.11 -19.27
CA PRO A 315 2.81 -3.41 -19.92
C PRO A 315 4.14 -3.97 -20.45
N THR A 316 5.10 -3.09 -20.79
CA THR A 316 6.38 -3.47 -21.40
C THR A 316 7.49 -3.67 -20.38
N THR A 317 7.47 -2.92 -19.28
CA THR A 317 8.56 -2.94 -18.28
C THR A 317 8.21 -3.72 -17.02
N GLY A 318 6.93 -3.94 -16.71
CA GLY A 318 6.55 -4.45 -15.39
C GLY A 318 6.64 -3.36 -14.32
N ALA A 319 6.55 -3.76 -13.04
CA ALA A 319 6.50 -2.83 -11.91
C ALA A 319 7.88 -2.67 -11.25
N HIS A 320 8.38 -1.44 -11.22
CA HIS A 320 9.72 -1.10 -10.73
C HIS A 320 9.73 0.14 -9.85
N ALA A 321 10.57 0.09 -8.81
CA ALA A 321 10.72 1.15 -7.83
C ALA A 321 11.88 2.09 -8.16
N VAL A 322 11.62 3.39 -7.98
CA VAL A 322 12.60 4.48 -8.08
C VAL A 322 12.44 5.36 -6.84
N TRP A 323 13.52 5.65 -6.13
CA TRP A 323 13.45 6.45 -4.90
C TRP A 323 14.64 7.41 -4.76
N GLY A 324 14.57 8.29 -3.75
CA GLY A 324 15.62 9.24 -3.40
C GLY A 324 16.04 10.13 -4.57
N GLU A 325 17.35 10.43 -4.63
CA GLU A 325 17.89 11.37 -5.62
C GLU A 325 17.74 10.88 -7.07
N ILE A 326 17.71 9.56 -7.32
CA ILE A 326 17.47 9.01 -8.65
C ILE A 326 16.03 9.33 -9.10
N ARG A 327 15.04 9.16 -8.20
CA ARG A 327 13.66 9.58 -8.45
C ARG A 327 13.59 11.07 -8.73
N ASP A 328 14.30 11.89 -7.95
CA ASP A 328 14.29 13.35 -8.13
C ASP A 328 14.93 13.77 -9.47
N ALA A 329 15.97 13.08 -9.92
CA ALA A 329 16.55 13.30 -11.26
C ALA A 329 15.57 12.93 -12.37
N TRP A 330 14.90 11.79 -12.25
CA TRP A 330 13.89 11.37 -13.22
C TRP A 330 12.67 12.30 -13.24
N GLU A 331 12.24 12.79 -12.08
CA GLU A 331 11.19 13.81 -11.93
C GLU A 331 11.55 15.11 -12.67
N ARG A 332 12.77 15.64 -12.47
CA ARG A 332 13.25 16.84 -13.18
C ARG A 332 13.26 16.67 -14.69
N LEU A 333 13.43 15.44 -15.19
CA LEU A 333 13.44 15.11 -16.61
C LEU A 333 12.05 14.80 -17.17
N GLY A 334 10.99 14.96 -16.38
CA GLY A 334 9.61 14.83 -16.84
C GLY A 334 9.04 13.42 -16.70
N TRP A 335 9.56 12.60 -15.79
CA TRP A 335 9.02 11.27 -15.48
C TRP A 335 8.96 10.34 -16.70
N GLU A 336 7.93 9.49 -16.79
CA GLU A 336 7.72 8.56 -17.89
C GLU A 336 7.38 9.24 -19.22
N ALA A 337 6.92 10.50 -19.17
CA ALA A 337 6.70 11.33 -20.35
C ALA A 337 8.02 11.96 -20.87
N GLY A 338 9.09 11.91 -20.07
CA GLY A 338 10.41 12.41 -20.39
C GLY A 338 11.22 11.48 -21.30
N PRO A 339 12.49 11.84 -21.60
CA PRO A 339 13.34 11.06 -22.49
C PRO A 339 13.69 9.67 -21.93
N LEU A 340 13.63 9.50 -20.60
CA LEU A 340 14.03 8.26 -19.96
C LEU A 340 12.94 7.17 -20.02
N GLY A 341 11.67 7.53 -20.18
CA GLY A 341 10.58 6.52 -20.18
C GLY A 341 10.34 5.89 -18.80
N TYR A 342 9.90 4.64 -18.80
CA TYR A 342 9.58 3.85 -17.61
C TYR A 342 10.80 3.11 -17.06
N PRO A 343 10.90 2.94 -15.73
CA PRO A 343 11.94 2.12 -15.13
C PRO A 343 11.81 0.65 -15.57
N THR A 344 12.96 0.01 -15.81
CA THR A 344 13.09 -1.42 -16.15
C THR A 344 13.81 -2.22 -15.06
N THR A 345 14.27 -1.54 -14.01
CA THR A 345 14.85 -2.16 -12.82
C THR A 345 14.34 -1.43 -11.57
N ASP A 346 14.32 -2.13 -10.44
CA ASP A 346 14.38 -1.46 -9.14
C ASP A 346 15.75 -0.78 -8.99
N GLU A 347 15.94 0.03 -7.95
CA GLU A 347 17.24 0.70 -7.72
C GLU A 347 18.28 -0.31 -7.17
N LEU A 348 19.32 -0.54 -7.97
CA LEU A 348 20.38 -1.50 -7.69
C LEU A 348 21.67 -0.79 -7.23
N SER A 349 22.48 -1.49 -6.46
CA SER A 349 23.85 -1.04 -6.18
C SER A 349 24.72 -1.22 -7.42
N THR A 350 25.63 -0.28 -7.67
CA THR A 350 26.64 -0.42 -8.72
C THR A 350 27.65 -1.53 -8.36
N PRO A 351 28.20 -2.25 -9.36
CA PRO A 351 29.23 -3.27 -9.17
C PRO A 351 30.45 -2.83 -8.35
N ASP A 352 30.83 -1.55 -8.41
CA ASP A 352 31.94 -0.99 -7.62
C ASP A 352 31.59 -0.74 -6.13
N GLY A 353 30.31 -0.90 -5.76
CA GLY A 353 29.79 -0.72 -4.41
C GLY A 353 29.71 0.73 -3.93
N ARG A 354 29.95 1.73 -4.80
CA ARG A 354 30.01 3.15 -4.43
C ARG A 354 28.72 3.91 -4.70
N GLY A 355 27.91 3.44 -5.64
CA GLY A 355 26.75 4.15 -6.15
C GLY A 355 25.52 3.25 -6.28
N ARG A 356 24.47 3.86 -6.85
CA ARG A 356 23.18 3.21 -7.12
C ARG A 356 22.68 3.62 -8.49
N TYR A 357 21.82 2.81 -9.10
CA TYR A 357 21.26 3.13 -10.41
C TYR A 357 19.88 2.50 -10.64
N ASN A 358 19.14 3.11 -11.58
CA ASN A 358 18.01 2.50 -12.26
C ASN A 358 18.25 2.55 -13.78
N HIS A 359 17.80 1.51 -14.49
CA HIS A 359 17.65 1.55 -15.95
C HIS A 359 16.21 1.87 -16.33
N PHE A 360 16.04 2.45 -17.52
CA PHE A 360 14.77 2.87 -18.06
C PHE A 360 14.66 2.55 -19.57
N ASP A 361 13.43 2.48 -20.08
CA ASP A 361 13.08 2.04 -21.43
C ASP A 361 13.02 3.15 -22.49
N GLY A 362 13.47 4.36 -22.15
CA GLY A 362 13.56 5.51 -23.04
C GLY A 362 14.24 5.20 -24.37
N SER A 363 13.97 6.00 -25.40
CA SER A 363 14.43 5.72 -26.76
C SER A 363 15.97 5.58 -26.83
N GLY A 364 16.45 4.37 -27.14
CA GLY A 364 17.88 4.06 -27.18
C GLY A 364 18.47 3.62 -25.82
N GLY A 365 17.63 3.32 -24.83
CA GLY A 365 18.03 2.97 -23.47
C GLY A 365 18.37 4.21 -22.63
N ALA A 366 18.02 4.16 -21.35
CA ALA A 366 18.30 5.22 -20.40
C ALA A 366 18.75 4.65 -19.06
N SER A 367 19.57 5.42 -18.36
CA SER A 367 20.02 5.10 -17.00
C SER A 367 20.12 6.37 -16.17
N VAL A 368 19.79 6.27 -14.88
CA VAL A 368 20.14 7.28 -13.89
C VAL A 368 21.08 6.65 -12.88
N TYR A 369 22.25 7.25 -12.70
CA TYR A 369 23.26 6.80 -11.74
C TYR A 369 23.46 7.85 -10.67
N TRP A 370 23.60 7.39 -9.43
CA TRP A 370 23.90 8.20 -8.26
C TRP A 370 25.19 7.73 -7.60
N SER A 371 25.99 8.67 -7.13
CA SER A 371 27.08 8.41 -6.18
C SER A 371 27.13 9.52 -5.12
N PRO A 372 27.73 9.27 -3.94
CA PRO A 372 27.91 10.31 -2.93
C PRO A 372 28.71 11.54 -3.41
N THR A 373 29.55 11.37 -4.44
CA THR A 373 30.41 12.44 -4.96
C THR A 373 29.77 13.23 -6.09
N THR A 374 28.95 12.59 -6.91
CA THR A 374 28.36 13.22 -8.12
C THR A 374 26.90 13.60 -7.94
N GLY A 375 26.17 12.96 -7.02
CA GLY A 375 24.70 13.01 -7.03
C GLY A 375 24.12 12.21 -8.19
N ALA A 376 22.80 12.33 -8.39
CA ALA A 376 22.06 11.56 -9.40
C ALA A 376 22.01 12.27 -10.76
N HIS A 377 22.47 11.58 -11.81
CA HIS A 377 22.53 12.07 -13.18
C HIS A 377 22.09 11.04 -14.21
N ALA A 378 21.38 11.51 -15.23
CA ALA A 378 20.85 10.72 -16.31
C ALA A 378 21.78 10.68 -17.54
N VAL A 379 21.90 9.49 -18.11
CA VAL A 379 22.62 9.21 -19.35
C VAL A 379 21.73 8.34 -20.23
N TRP A 380 21.49 8.73 -21.48
CA TRP A 380 20.59 8.01 -22.38
C TRP A 380 21.09 7.95 -23.83
N GLY A 381 20.41 7.13 -24.64
CA GLY A 381 20.68 6.98 -26.06
C GLY A 381 22.13 6.58 -26.38
N GLU A 382 22.65 7.11 -27.49
CA GLU A 382 24.00 6.74 -27.96
C GLU A 382 25.12 7.13 -26.98
N ILE A 383 24.92 8.17 -26.15
CA ILE A 383 25.89 8.54 -25.11
C ILE A 383 25.97 7.45 -24.05
N ARG A 384 24.82 6.93 -23.60
CA ARG A 384 24.75 5.78 -22.68
C ARG A 384 25.41 4.56 -23.31
N ASP A 385 25.14 4.27 -24.58
CA ASP A 385 25.74 3.12 -25.27
C ASP A 385 27.27 3.24 -25.38
N ALA A 386 27.80 4.45 -25.59
CA ALA A 386 29.24 4.69 -25.59
C ALA A 386 29.84 4.48 -24.19
N TRP A 387 29.18 4.98 -23.14
CA TRP A 387 29.63 4.78 -21.76
C TRP A 387 29.55 3.31 -21.33
N GLU A 388 28.51 2.59 -21.73
CA GLU A 388 28.35 1.14 -21.56
C GLU A 388 29.52 0.36 -22.16
N ARG A 389 29.87 0.65 -23.43
CA ARG A 389 31.01 0.01 -24.11
C ARG A 389 32.35 0.26 -23.39
N LEU A 390 32.47 1.38 -22.69
CA LEU A 390 33.67 1.75 -21.93
C LEU A 390 33.67 1.20 -20.50
N GLY A 391 32.67 0.38 -20.13
CA GLY A 391 32.62 -0.29 -18.84
C GLY A 391 31.89 0.49 -17.75
N TRP A 392 30.97 1.39 -18.11
CA TRP A 392 30.11 2.12 -17.17
C TRP A 392 30.90 2.92 -16.13
N GLU A 393 30.40 2.99 -14.89
CA GLU A 393 31.00 3.71 -13.77
C GLU A 393 32.32 3.10 -13.28
N ALA A 394 32.54 1.81 -13.56
CA ALA A 394 33.80 1.13 -13.31
C ALA A 394 34.86 1.42 -14.40
N GLY A 395 34.43 2.00 -15.51
CA GLY A 395 35.26 2.37 -16.65
C GLY A 395 36.08 3.64 -16.43
N PRO A 396 36.90 4.04 -17.43
CA PRO A 396 37.79 5.19 -17.31
C PRO A 396 37.04 6.53 -17.23
N LEU A 397 35.76 6.56 -17.64
CA LEU A 397 34.95 7.77 -17.56
C LEU A 397 34.40 8.01 -16.15
N GLY A 398 34.22 6.98 -15.32
CA GLY A 398 33.63 7.11 -13.99
C GLY A 398 32.12 7.40 -14.01
N TYR A 399 31.63 8.04 -12.96
CA TYR A 399 30.21 8.41 -12.79
C TYR A 399 29.87 9.69 -13.55
N PRO A 400 28.63 9.80 -14.08
CA PRO A 400 28.17 11.06 -14.66
C PRO A 400 28.10 12.17 -13.61
N THR A 401 28.49 13.39 -13.99
CA THR A 401 28.44 14.61 -13.18
C THR A 401 27.43 15.64 -13.71
N THR A 402 26.82 15.36 -14.86
CA THR A 402 25.71 16.13 -15.42
C THR A 402 24.68 15.20 -16.01
N ASP A 403 23.43 15.66 -16.07
CA ASP A 403 22.46 15.14 -17.05
C ASP A 403 22.95 15.47 -18.46
N GLU A 404 22.31 14.92 -19.51
CA GLU A 404 22.72 15.21 -20.88
C GLU A 404 22.39 16.65 -21.27
N LEU A 405 23.42 17.45 -21.57
CA LEU A 405 23.31 18.86 -21.90
C LEU A 405 23.44 19.08 -23.41
N PRO A 406 22.76 20.11 -23.98
CA PRO A 406 23.03 20.53 -25.35
C PRO A 406 24.42 21.18 -25.44
N THR A 407 25.11 20.98 -26.56
CA THR A 407 26.33 21.73 -26.87
C THR A 407 26.00 23.20 -27.13
N VAL A 408 26.96 24.10 -26.89
CA VAL A 408 26.77 25.56 -27.04
C VAL A 408 26.36 25.97 -28.46
N ASP A 409 26.82 25.22 -29.46
CA ASP A 409 26.45 25.44 -30.87
C ASP A 409 25.09 24.83 -31.27
N GLY A 410 24.42 24.12 -30.34
CA GLY A 410 23.13 23.47 -30.57
C GLY A 410 23.16 22.29 -31.54
N ARG A 411 24.34 21.84 -31.98
CA ARG A 411 24.48 20.77 -32.99
C ARG A 411 24.60 19.36 -32.41
N GLY A 412 24.75 19.24 -31.10
CA GLY A 412 24.96 17.98 -30.43
C GLY A 412 24.59 18.04 -28.95
N ARG A 413 24.92 16.96 -28.25
CA ARG A 413 24.64 16.78 -26.82
C ARG A 413 25.84 16.11 -26.13
N TYR A 414 25.95 16.25 -24.82
CA TYR A 414 27.04 15.64 -24.06
C TYR A 414 26.68 15.38 -22.60
N ASN A 415 27.37 14.42 -22.00
CA ASN A 415 27.46 14.27 -20.54
C ASN A 415 28.91 14.48 -20.09
N ASP A 416 29.10 15.07 -18.92
CA ASP A 416 30.37 15.09 -18.20
C ASP A 416 30.42 13.94 -17.18
N PHE A 417 31.63 13.48 -16.87
CA PHE A 417 31.90 12.38 -15.95
C PHE A 417 33.12 12.67 -15.05
N ASP A 418 33.20 12.01 -13.90
CA ASP A 418 34.21 12.23 -12.85
C ASP A 418 35.54 11.49 -13.03
N GLY A 419 35.72 10.80 -14.16
CA GLY A 419 36.94 10.10 -14.53
C GLY A 419 38.20 10.98 -14.51
N SER A 420 39.36 10.33 -14.40
CA SER A 420 40.64 11.01 -14.16
C SER A 420 40.97 12.07 -15.23
N GLY A 421 41.26 13.30 -14.77
CA GLY A 421 41.59 14.43 -15.64
C GLY A 421 40.37 15.08 -16.33
N GLY A 422 39.15 14.68 -15.97
CA GLY A 422 37.91 15.17 -16.56
C GLY A 422 37.56 14.45 -17.86
N SER A 423 36.33 13.97 -17.95
CA SER A 423 35.86 13.14 -19.05
C SER A 423 34.50 13.61 -19.55
N SER A 424 34.25 13.52 -20.84
CA SER A 424 32.92 13.72 -21.43
C SER A 424 32.69 12.73 -22.55
N VAL A 425 31.42 12.49 -22.86
CA VAL A 425 31.01 11.88 -24.13
C VAL A 425 30.20 12.91 -24.90
N TYR A 426 30.64 13.23 -26.12
CA TYR A 426 29.94 14.15 -27.01
C TYR A 426 29.27 13.37 -28.14
N TRP A 427 28.01 13.69 -28.41
CA TRP A 427 27.24 13.16 -29.52
C TRP A 427 26.90 14.24 -30.53
N SER A 428 27.00 13.90 -31.81
CA SER A 428 26.39 14.65 -32.91
C SER A 428 25.85 13.67 -33.95
N LYS A 429 24.93 14.13 -34.80
CA LYS A 429 24.38 13.33 -35.90
C LYS A 429 25.47 12.83 -36.87
N GLU A 430 26.58 13.56 -37.02
CA GLU A 430 27.65 13.21 -37.97
C GLU A 430 28.67 12.23 -37.37
N THR A 431 28.97 12.36 -36.08
CA THR A 431 30.06 11.61 -35.42
C THR A 431 29.59 10.46 -34.55
N GLY A 432 28.31 10.42 -34.19
CA GLY A 432 27.83 9.58 -33.10
C GLY A 432 28.41 10.03 -31.75
N ALA A 433 28.25 9.19 -30.72
CA ALA A 433 28.74 9.43 -29.37
C ALA A 433 30.20 8.98 -29.20
N VAL A 434 31.10 9.93 -28.91
CA VAL A 434 32.53 9.70 -28.79
C VAL A 434 33.08 10.32 -27.48
N PRO A 435 33.84 9.55 -26.67
CA PRO A 435 34.47 10.06 -25.45
C PRO A 435 35.66 10.99 -25.77
N VAL A 436 35.85 12.01 -24.94
CA VAL A 436 37.05 12.85 -24.92
C VAL A 436 37.43 13.08 -23.45
N SER A 437 38.70 12.90 -23.10
CA SER A 437 39.14 12.94 -21.71
C SER A 437 40.49 13.62 -21.51
N GLY A 438 40.78 13.97 -20.26
CA GLY A 438 42.09 14.39 -19.78
C GLY A 438 42.63 15.67 -20.44
N PRO A 439 43.96 15.74 -20.66
CA PRO A 439 44.60 16.90 -21.26
C PRO A 439 44.06 17.26 -22.65
N ILE A 440 43.73 16.24 -23.49
CA ILE A 440 43.17 16.46 -24.83
C ILE A 440 41.84 17.20 -24.72
N ARG A 441 40.93 16.73 -23.86
CA ARG A 441 39.65 17.40 -23.58
C ARG A 441 39.87 18.84 -23.14
N THR A 442 40.77 19.06 -22.18
CA THR A 442 41.06 20.40 -21.64
C THR A 442 41.56 21.37 -22.73
N ALA A 443 42.51 20.93 -23.56
CA ALA A 443 43.06 21.74 -24.64
C ALA A 443 42.02 22.03 -25.75
N TRP A 444 41.16 21.05 -26.06
CA TRP A 444 40.09 21.19 -27.04
C TRP A 444 39.00 22.15 -26.57
N LEU A 445 38.54 22.04 -25.31
CA LEU A 445 37.55 22.95 -24.72
C LEU A 445 38.07 24.39 -24.64
N THR A 446 39.37 24.59 -24.37
CA THR A 446 40.00 25.92 -24.41
C THR A 446 39.93 26.56 -25.80
N ARG A 447 39.80 25.75 -26.86
CA ARG A 447 39.58 26.19 -28.24
C ARG A 447 38.12 26.11 -28.67
N GLN A 448 37.19 26.39 -27.75
CA GLN A 448 35.74 26.41 -27.97
C GLN A 448 35.09 25.05 -28.26
N GLY A 449 35.80 23.95 -28.03
CA GLY A 449 35.23 22.60 -28.08
C GLY A 449 34.49 22.31 -29.39
N PRO A 450 33.23 21.80 -29.35
CA PRO A 450 32.46 21.50 -30.55
C PRO A 450 32.17 22.71 -31.46
N ALA A 451 32.10 23.92 -30.89
CA ALA A 451 31.90 25.15 -31.63
C ALA A 451 33.20 25.67 -32.28
N GLY A 452 34.35 25.12 -31.87
CA GLY A 452 35.67 25.49 -32.33
C GLY A 452 36.07 24.87 -33.67
N PRO A 453 37.28 25.19 -34.16
CA PRO A 453 37.75 24.76 -35.47
C PRO A 453 37.95 23.24 -35.61
N LEU A 454 38.16 22.50 -34.51
CA LEU A 454 38.22 21.04 -34.56
C LEU A 454 36.84 20.39 -34.69
N GLY A 455 35.76 21.05 -34.25
CA GLY A 455 34.42 20.46 -34.20
C GLY A 455 34.30 19.30 -33.21
N PHE A 456 33.36 18.39 -33.48
CA PHE A 456 33.08 17.22 -32.66
C PHE A 456 34.17 16.14 -32.78
N PRO A 457 34.42 15.36 -31.72
CA PRO A 457 35.29 14.20 -31.78
C PRO A 457 34.74 13.13 -32.73
N ARG A 458 35.63 12.50 -33.52
CA ARG A 458 35.28 11.51 -34.54
C ARG A 458 35.80 10.11 -34.22
N SER A 459 36.82 10.01 -33.37
CA SER A 459 37.35 8.75 -32.89
C SER A 459 37.57 8.81 -31.38
N GLU A 460 37.58 7.63 -30.75
CA GLU A 460 38.19 7.47 -29.44
C GLU A 460 39.70 7.81 -29.51
N ALA A 461 40.27 8.19 -28.37
CA ALA A 461 41.69 8.45 -28.25
C ALA A 461 42.46 7.12 -28.39
N ARG A 462 43.54 7.11 -29.18
CA ARG A 462 44.32 5.92 -29.51
C ARG A 462 45.82 6.17 -29.40
N PRO A 463 46.64 5.13 -29.14
CA PRO A 463 48.08 5.26 -29.17
C PRO A 463 48.60 5.77 -30.53
N ASP A 464 49.57 6.69 -30.49
CA ASP A 464 50.28 7.27 -31.64
C ASP A 464 51.81 7.18 -31.45
N GLY A 465 52.26 6.00 -31.04
CA GLY A 465 53.63 5.73 -30.58
C GLY A 465 53.66 5.38 -29.08
N PRO A 466 54.86 5.18 -28.50
CA PRO A 466 55.00 4.74 -27.11
C PRO A 466 54.51 5.79 -26.10
N ASP A 467 54.76 7.07 -26.38
CA ASP A 467 54.52 8.17 -25.44
C ASP A 467 53.53 9.21 -25.99
N ARG A 468 52.66 8.80 -26.92
CA ARG A 468 51.69 9.72 -27.54
C ARG A 468 50.32 9.10 -27.66
N VAL A 469 49.31 9.93 -27.44
CA VAL A 469 47.90 9.60 -27.63
C VAL A 469 47.31 10.59 -28.62
N ARG A 470 46.67 10.09 -29.68
CA ARG A 470 46.00 10.90 -30.71
C ARG A 470 44.49 10.72 -30.62
N GLN A 471 43.77 11.81 -30.84
CA GLN A 471 42.34 11.78 -31.05
C GLN A 471 41.96 12.59 -32.29
N ASP A 472 41.12 11.99 -33.14
CA ASP A 472 40.67 12.59 -34.39
C ASP A 472 39.32 13.32 -34.18
N PHE A 473 39.17 14.49 -34.79
CA PHE A 473 37.97 15.35 -34.75
C PHE A 473 37.51 15.67 -36.18
N GLN A 474 36.35 16.31 -36.35
CA GLN A 474 35.82 16.68 -37.67
C GLN A 474 36.80 17.53 -38.50
N GLY A 475 37.41 18.53 -37.86
CA GLY A 475 38.30 19.52 -38.49
C GLY A 475 39.79 19.31 -38.22
N GLY A 476 40.22 18.09 -37.86
CA GLY A 476 41.63 17.79 -37.62
C GLY A 476 41.87 16.79 -36.49
N TYR A 477 42.95 16.96 -35.73
CA TYR A 477 43.31 16.03 -34.65
C TYR A 477 44.09 16.71 -33.52
N ALA A 478 44.06 16.10 -32.34
CA ALA A 478 44.87 16.47 -31.18
C ALA A 478 45.82 15.32 -30.80
N VAL A 479 47.05 15.66 -30.42
CA VAL A 479 48.04 14.69 -29.92
C VAL A 479 48.56 15.14 -28.56
N LEU A 480 48.43 14.27 -27.56
CA LEU A 480 49.05 14.38 -26.25
C LEU A 480 50.41 13.68 -26.26
N ASP A 481 51.46 14.38 -25.88
CA ASP A 481 52.74 13.79 -25.46
C ASP A 481 52.69 13.48 -23.97
N THR A 482 52.72 12.20 -23.60
CA THR A 482 52.54 11.73 -22.23
C THR A 482 53.77 11.94 -21.36
N THR A 483 54.94 12.23 -21.94
CA THR A 483 56.18 12.48 -21.16
C THR A 483 56.23 13.88 -20.55
N VAL A 484 55.57 14.85 -21.19
CA VAL A 484 55.58 16.26 -20.83
C VAL A 484 54.19 16.86 -20.63
N ASP A 485 53.15 16.03 -20.68
CA ASP A 485 51.74 16.42 -20.55
C ASP A 485 51.32 17.58 -21.49
N ARG A 486 51.79 17.52 -22.75
CA ARG A 486 51.60 18.60 -23.73
C ARG A 486 50.69 18.17 -24.87
N VAL A 487 49.63 18.94 -25.09
CA VAL A 487 48.70 18.73 -26.22
C VAL A 487 49.03 19.66 -27.39
N THR A 488 49.17 19.07 -28.57
CA THR A 488 49.28 19.79 -29.85
C THR A 488 47.99 19.58 -30.65
N ILE A 489 47.40 20.67 -31.17
CA ILE A 489 46.18 20.63 -31.99
C ILE A 489 46.52 21.04 -33.43
N THR A 490 46.11 20.22 -34.38
CA THR A 490 46.24 20.46 -35.82
C THR A 490 44.86 20.58 -36.44
N VAL A 491 44.58 21.70 -37.10
CA VAL A 491 43.33 21.94 -37.85
C VAL A 491 43.60 21.72 -39.34
N THR A 492 42.68 21.06 -40.05
CA THR A 492 42.80 20.68 -41.47
C THR A 492 41.74 21.29 -42.35
#